data_AF-A0A6G9ANU1-F1
#
_entry.id   AF-A0A6G9ANU1-F1
#
_cell.length_a   1.000
_cell.length_b   1.000
_cell.length_c   1.000
_cell.angle_alpha   90.00
_cell.angle_beta   90.00
_cell.angle_gamma   90.00
#
_symmetry.space_group_name_H-M   'P 1'
#
loop_
_entity.id
_entity.type
_entity.pdbx_description
1 polymer ?
#
loop_
_entity_poly.entity_id
_entity_poly.type
_entity_poly.pdbx_seq_one_letter_code
_entity_poly.pdbx_strand_id
1 'polypeptide(L)'
;MGKTTRFISTFDWIAPVYDLLASVVFGRKLQQAQVVFLTDIPPKASVLLAGGGTGWLLEQLLMKRNPKRVLYLEASVRMVALASQRIIQKAVLGTVEYRVDTIMHLPNGDQFDIVITPFLLDLFPEETLQSSLIPQLRNSLKPNGIWLVADFIGTDVWWQKTLLWAMIRFFRLTAGIETTQLADWQRLLAEAGLSLQKRQPCVGGMVSTEVWHLK
;
A
#
# COMPACT_ATOMS: atom_id res chain seq x y z
N MET A 1 19.90 12.67 22.82
CA MET A 1 19.71 12.94 21.38
C MET A 1 20.45 11.87 20.58
N GLY A 2 19.79 11.10 19.70
CA GLY A 2 20.50 10.13 18.85
C GLY A 2 19.75 8.86 18.42
N LYS A 3 18.42 8.85 18.28
CA LYS A 3 17.68 7.71 17.71
C LYS A 3 16.71 8.05 16.56
N THR A 4 16.31 9.30 16.41
CA THR A 4 15.30 9.73 15.42
C THR A 4 15.84 9.80 13.99
N THR A 5 17.14 10.03 13.80
CA THR A 5 17.73 10.28 12.47
C THR A 5 17.96 9.01 11.64
N ARG A 6 17.89 7.81 12.23
CA ARG A 6 18.25 6.55 11.54
C ARG A 6 17.08 5.88 10.81
N PHE A 7 15.84 6.22 11.16
CA PHE A 7 14.65 5.66 10.50
C PHE A 7 14.35 6.33 9.15
N ILE A 8 14.55 7.65 9.06
CA ILE A 8 14.24 8.45 7.86
C ILE A 8 15.16 8.07 6.68
N SER A 9 16.42 7.72 6.93
CA SER A 9 17.40 7.41 5.87
C SER A 9 17.30 5.99 5.29
N THR A 10 16.57 5.07 5.94
CA THR A 10 16.52 3.67 5.49
C THR A 10 15.50 3.47 4.36
N PHE A 11 14.43 4.27 4.28
CA PHE A 11 13.38 4.13 3.27
C PHE A 11 13.67 4.81 1.92
N ASP A 12 14.56 5.80 1.87
CA ASP A 12 14.90 6.52 0.62
C ASP A 12 15.52 5.63 -0.48
N TRP A 13 16.10 4.48 -0.11
CA TRP A 13 16.77 3.54 -1.03
C TRP A 13 15.94 2.30 -1.40
N ILE A 14 14.89 1.98 -0.64
CA ILE A 14 14.07 0.75 -0.77
C ILE A 14 13.25 0.75 -2.06
N ALA A 15 12.74 1.94 -2.35
CA ALA A 15 11.71 2.26 -3.29
C ALA A 15 11.96 1.88 -4.78
N PRO A 16 13.08 2.26 -5.42
CA PRO A 16 13.24 2.06 -6.86
C PRO A 16 13.58 0.61 -7.22
N VAL A 17 14.26 -0.09 -6.30
CA VAL A 17 14.71 -1.48 -6.49
C VAL A 17 13.51 -2.43 -6.33
N TYR A 18 12.60 -2.12 -5.41
CA TYR A 18 11.34 -2.86 -5.21
C TYR A 18 10.43 -2.82 -6.44
N ASP A 19 10.10 -1.62 -6.94
CA ASP A 19 9.25 -1.45 -8.12
C ASP A 19 9.84 -2.15 -9.36
N LEU A 20 11.16 -2.11 -9.53
CA LEU A 20 11.84 -2.76 -10.66
C LEU A 20 11.80 -4.29 -10.57
N LEU A 21 12.06 -4.88 -9.40
CA LEU A 21 12.08 -6.34 -9.25
C LEU A 21 10.69 -6.95 -9.23
N ALA A 22 9.75 -6.32 -8.53
CA ALA A 22 8.36 -6.75 -8.53
C ALA A 22 7.78 -6.68 -9.96
N SER A 23 8.12 -5.64 -10.74
CA SER A 23 7.71 -5.54 -12.14
C SER A 23 8.46 -6.52 -13.07
N VAL A 24 9.71 -6.89 -12.80
CA VAL A 24 10.39 -7.94 -13.59
C VAL A 24 9.81 -9.33 -13.32
N VAL A 25 9.53 -9.66 -12.06
CA VAL A 25 9.06 -11.01 -11.67
C VAL A 25 7.57 -11.20 -11.97
N PHE A 26 6.74 -10.20 -11.70
CA PHE A 26 5.28 -10.31 -11.78
C PHE A 26 4.63 -9.38 -12.81
N GLY A 27 5.38 -8.42 -13.35
CA GLY A 27 4.95 -7.57 -14.46
C GLY A 27 3.62 -6.88 -14.22
N ARG A 28 2.79 -6.88 -15.26
CA ARG A 28 1.46 -6.25 -15.27
C ARG A 28 0.48 -6.88 -14.29
N LYS A 29 0.75 -8.08 -13.75
CA LYS A 29 -0.19 -8.78 -12.86
C LYS A 29 -0.34 -8.07 -11.51
N LEU A 30 0.74 -7.50 -10.96
CA LEU A 30 0.65 -6.70 -9.72
C LEU A 30 -0.08 -5.38 -9.94
N GLN A 31 0.16 -4.73 -11.07
CA GLN A 31 -0.58 -3.54 -11.48
C GLN A 31 -2.08 -3.84 -11.63
N GLN A 32 -2.43 -4.97 -12.24
CA GLN A 32 -3.81 -5.42 -12.38
C GLN A 32 -4.46 -5.67 -11.02
N ALA A 33 -3.77 -6.32 -10.09
CA ALA A 33 -4.26 -6.58 -8.73
C ALA A 33 -4.65 -5.27 -8.02
N GLN A 34 -3.84 -4.22 -8.11
CA GLN A 34 -4.09 -2.93 -7.46
C GLN A 34 -5.35 -2.21 -7.99
N VAL A 35 -5.80 -2.50 -9.22
CA VAL A 35 -6.93 -1.79 -9.84
C VAL A 35 -8.27 -2.52 -9.76
N VAL A 36 -8.29 -3.78 -9.29
CA VAL A 36 -9.48 -4.66 -9.32
C VAL A 36 -10.69 -3.98 -8.67
N PHE A 37 -10.52 -3.41 -7.48
CA PHE A 37 -11.61 -2.80 -6.71
C PHE A 37 -11.60 -1.28 -6.71
N LEU A 38 -10.86 -0.63 -7.62
CA LEU A 38 -11.00 0.82 -7.78
C LEU A 38 -12.45 1.20 -8.15
N THR A 39 -13.21 0.29 -8.76
CA THR A 39 -14.64 0.47 -9.06
C THR A 39 -15.52 0.69 -7.85
N ASP A 40 -15.08 0.25 -6.68
CA ASP A 40 -15.85 0.32 -5.45
C ASP A 40 -15.66 1.66 -4.73
N ILE A 41 -14.76 2.51 -5.22
CA ILE A 41 -14.54 3.86 -4.70
C ILE A 41 -15.72 4.75 -5.13
N PRO A 42 -16.47 5.34 -4.17
CA PRO A 42 -17.53 6.27 -4.48
C PRO A 42 -17.00 7.52 -5.19
N PRO A 43 -17.75 8.12 -6.13
CA PRO A 43 -17.39 9.40 -6.72
C PRO A 43 -17.19 10.46 -5.64
N LYS A 44 -16.23 11.38 -5.85
CA LYS A 44 -15.92 12.46 -4.90
C LYS A 44 -15.50 11.98 -3.50
N ALA A 45 -15.08 10.72 -3.34
CA ALA A 45 -14.47 10.26 -2.11
C ALA A 45 -13.18 11.03 -1.81
N SER A 46 -12.89 11.21 -0.52
CA SER A 46 -11.55 11.55 -0.03
C SER A 46 -10.75 10.27 0.17
N VAL A 47 -9.58 10.19 -0.46
CA VAL A 47 -8.78 8.97 -0.52
C VAL A 47 -7.41 9.21 0.12
N LEU A 48 -6.98 8.30 1.00
CA LEU A 48 -5.57 8.13 1.37
C LEU A 48 -4.99 7.01 0.51
N LEU A 49 -3.94 7.30 -0.24
CA LEU A 49 -3.13 6.31 -0.94
C LEU A 49 -1.77 6.25 -0.23
N ALA A 50 -1.57 5.21 0.59
CA ALA A 50 -0.35 5.02 1.37
C ALA A 50 0.55 3.97 0.71
N GLY A 51 1.76 4.37 0.30
CA GLY A 51 2.71 3.51 -0.41
C GLY A 51 2.42 3.39 -1.92
N GLY A 52 2.17 4.51 -2.61
CA GLY A 52 1.78 4.51 -4.03
C GLY A 52 2.93 4.32 -5.04
N GLY A 53 4.18 4.31 -4.58
CA GLY A 53 5.35 4.09 -5.43
C GLY A 53 5.61 5.21 -6.44
N THR A 54 5.88 4.87 -7.69
CA THR A 54 6.08 5.86 -8.79
C THR A 54 4.79 6.45 -9.36
N GLY A 55 3.65 6.31 -8.66
CA GLY A 55 2.39 6.98 -8.98
C GLY A 55 1.53 6.32 -10.05
N TRP A 56 1.83 5.08 -10.48
CA TRP A 56 1.01 4.39 -11.47
C TRP A 56 -0.43 4.14 -10.96
N LEU A 57 -0.59 3.71 -9.70
CA LEU A 57 -1.93 3.50 -9.14
C LEU A 57 -2.67 4.83 -8.95
N LEU A 58 -1.96 5.90 -8.56
CA LEU A 58 -2.51 7.25 -8.48
C LEU A 58 -3.08 7.70 -9.83
N GLU A 59 -2.34 7.50 -10.93
CA GLU A 59 -2.80 7.79 -12.29
C GLU A 59 -4.11 7.04 -12.58
N GLN A 60 -4.17 5.73 -12.31
CA GLN A 60 -5.37 4.92 -12.53
C GLN A 60 -6.55 5.37 -11.68
N LEU A 61 -6.31 5.73 -10.41
CA LEU A 61 -7.34 6.22 -9.49
C LEU A 61 -7.98 7.51 -10.03
N LEU A 62 -7.15 8.50 -10.38
CA LEU A 62 -7.62 9.79 -10.88
C LEU A 62 -8.41 9.64 -12.18
N MET A 63 -7.89 8.87 -13.14
CA MET A 63 -8.53 8.64 -14.42
C MET A 63 -9.88 7.91 -14.31
N LYS A 64 -10.04 7.00 -13.34
CA LYS A 64 -11.22 6.11 -13.26
C LYS A 64 -12.30 6.58 -12.29
N ARG A 65 -11.97 7.37 -11.26
CA ARG A 65 -12.92 7.64 -10.15
C ARG A 65 -13.21 9.10 -9.86
N ASN A 66 -12.40 10.03 -10.37
CA ASN A 66 -12.56 11.46 -10.09
C ASN A 66 -12.78 11.73 -8.56
N PRO A 67 -11.82 11.32 -7.71
CA PRO A 67 -11.90 11.54 -6.27
C PRO A 67 -11.92 13.05 -5.94
N LYS A 68 -12.53 13.43 -4.82
CA LYS A 68 -12.57 14.84 -4.39
C LYS A 68 -11.19 15.33 -4.00
N ARG A 69 -10.42 14.48 -3.31
CA ARG A 69 -9.02 14.72 -2.96
C ARG A 69 -8.32 13.37 -2.78
N VAL A 70 -7.04 13.34 -3.09
CA VAL A 70 -6.15 12.22 -2.75
C VAL A 70 -5.01 12.76 -1.90
N LEU A 71 -4.81 12.21 -0.70
CA LEU A 71 -3.54 12.33 0.00
C LEU A 71 -2.64 11.18 -0.47
N TYR A 72 -1.59 11.52 -1.20
CA TYR A 72 -0.56 10.59 -1.65
C TYR A 72 0.57 10.57 -0.64
N LEU A 73 0.62 9.52 0.17
CA LEU A 73 1.59 9.36 1.24
C LEU A 73 2.65 8.34 0.85
N GLU A 74 3.90 8.78 0.77
CA GLU A 74 5.02 7.97 0.33
C GLU A 74 6.29 8.38 1.07
N ALA A 75 7.09 7.42 1.54
CA ALA A 75 8.26 7.72 2.35
C ALA A 75 9.44 8.27 1.52
N SER A 76 9.50 7.92 0.23
CA SER A 76 10.61 8.32 -0.66
C SER A 76 10.34 9.65 -1.38
N VAL A 77 11.22 10.63 -1.16
CA VAL A 77 11.20 11.92 -1.89
C VAL A 77 11.23 11.69 -3.40
N ARG A 78 12.09 10.75 -3.85
CA ARG A 78 12.25 10.42 -5.27
C ARG A 78 10.97 9.86 -5.87
N MET A 79 10.27 8.97 -5.15
CA MET A 79 9.02 8.39 -5.65
C MET A 79 7.89 9.40 -5.74
N VAL A 80 7.80 10.31 -4.75
CA VAL A 80 6.88 11.45 -4.82
C VAL A 80 7.18 12.34 -6.03
N ALA A 81 8.45 12.64 -6.31
CA ALA A 81 8.83 13.41 -7.48
C ALA A 81 8.44 12.70 -8.79
N LEU A 82 8.66 11.39 -8.91
CA LEU A 82 8.27 10.60 -10.08
C LEU A 82 6.75 10.51 -10.23
N ALA A 83 6.02 10.33 -9.13
CA ALA A 83 4.56 10.26 -9.13
C ALA A 83 3.95 11.59 -9.59
N SER A 84 4.41 12.71 -9.04
CA SER A 84 3.93 14.04 -9.44
C SER A 84 4.28 14.36 -10.89
N GLN A 85 5.50 14.05 -11.34
CA GLN A 85 5.91 14.22 -12.74
C GLN A 85 5.04 13.39 -13.70
N ARG A 86 4.70 12.14 -13.35
CA ARG A 86 3.81 11.28 -14.14
C ARG A 86 2.43 11.92 -14.33
N ILE A 87 1.82 12.43 -13.25
CA ILE A 87 0.49 13.08 -13.32
C ILE A 87 0.53 14.32 -14.21
N ILE A 88 1.58 15.14 -14.10
CA ILE A 88 1.79 16.34 -14.93
C ILE A 88 1.95 15.95 -16.41
N GLN A 89 2.85 15.01 -16.72
CA GLN A 89 3.14 14.60 -18.10
C GLN A 89 1.94 13.97 -18.80
N LYS A 90 1.08 13.27 -18.06
CA LYS A 90 -0.13 12.66 -18.59
C LYS A 90 -1.34 13.61 -18.60
N ALA A 91 -1.18 14.85 -18.11
CA ALA A 91 -2.25 15.83 -17.96
C ALA A 91 -3.48 15.27 -17.24
N VAL A 92 -3.26 14.44 -16.22
CA VAL A 92 -4.34 13.78 -15.47
C VAL A 92 -4.93 14.78 -14.48
N LEU A 93 -6.23 15.03 -14.60
CA LEU A 93 -6.95 15.97 -13.74
C LEU A 93 -7.22 15.35 -12.36
N GLY A 94 -7.07 16.14 -11.30
CA GLY A 94 -7.40 15.74 -9.94
C GLY A 94 -6.75 16.62 -8.89
N THR A 95 -7.27 16.56 -7.66
CA THR A 95 -6.68 17.24 -6.49
C THR A 95 -5.84 16.25 -5.70
N VAL A 96 -4.52 16.33 -5.84
CA VAL A 96 -3.57 15.48 -5.12
C VAL A 96 -2.71 16.31 -4.19
N GLU A 97 -2.69 15.94 -2.92
CA GLU A 97 -1.70 16.40 -1.94
C GLU A 97 -0.61 15.33 -1.84
N TYR A 98 0.64 15.71 -2.14
CA TYR A 98 1.77 14.81 -2.01
C TYR A 98 2.47 15.05 -0.67
N ARG A 99 2.67 14.00 0.12
CA ARG A 99 3.35 14.07 1.41
C ARG A 99 4.47 13.04 1.46
N VAL A 100 5.71 13.54 1.61
CA VAL A 100 6.88 12.68 1.85
C VAL A 100 6.94 12.34 3.33
N ASP A 101 6.34 11.23 3.71
CA ASP A 101 6.32 10.77 5.10
C ASP A 101 5.91 9.30 5.19
N THR A 102 6.00 8.75 6.39
CA THR A 102 5.50 7.42 6.74
C THR A 102 4.10 7.54 7.35
N ILE A 103 3.32 6.45 7.24
CA ILE A 103 1.99 6.37 7.86
C ILE A 103 2.03 6.59 9.38
N MET A 104 3.14 6.30 10.04
CA MET A 104 3.34 6.46 11.47
C MET A 104 3.25 7.93 11.94
N HIS A 105 3.43 8.88 11.03
CA HIS A 105 3.33 10.32 11.34
C HIS A 105 2.07 10.96 10.76
N LEU A 106 1.15 10.18 10.19
CA LEU A 106 -0.11 10.71 9.69
C LEU A 106 -0.90 11.35 10.85
N PRO A 107 -1.29 12.63 10.78
CA PRO A 107 -2.01 13.27 11.88
C PRO A 107 -3.36 12.59 12.15
N ASN A 108 -3.70 12.41 13.43
CA ASN A 108 -4.94 11.74 13.86
C ASN A 108 -6.24 12.45 13.39
N GLY A 109 -6.16 13.68 12.89
CA GLY A 109 -7.30 14.41 12.33
C GLY A 109 -7.56 14.18 10.84
N ASP A 110 -6.61 13.59 10.11
CA ASP A 110 -6.74 13.34 8.68
C ASP A 110 -7.58 12.07 8.45
N GLN A 111 -8.89 12.26 8.22
CA GLN A 111 -9.82 11.16 7.93
C GLN A 111 -10.26 11.11 6.45
N PHE A 112 -10.45 9.89 5.96
CA PHE A 112 -10.72 9.56 4.56
C PHE A 112 -11.90 8.59 4.43
N ASP A 113 -12.63 8.73 3.32
CA ASP A 113 -13.68 7.77 2.97
C ASP A 113 -13.04 6.44 2.52
N ILE A 114 -11.89 6.51 1.86
CA ILE A 114 -11.13 5.37 1.35
C ILE A 114 -9.68 5.42 1.84
N VAL A 115 -9.15 4.29 2.31
CA VAL A 115 -7.72 4.05 2.47
C VAL A 115 -7.29 2.98 1.48
N ILE A 116 -6.19 3.20 0.76
CA ILE A 116 -5.62 2.26 -0.20
C ILE A 116 -4.18 1.95 0.20
N THR A 117 -3.87 0.66 0.37
CA THR A 117 -2.52 0.17 0.70
C THR A 117 -2.11 -0.92 -0.29
N PRO A 118 -1.41 -0.55 -1.39
CA PRO A 118 -0.90 -1.51 -2.35
C PRO A 118 0.49 -2.01 -1.93
N PHE A 119 0.63 -3.31 -1.64
CA PHE A 119 1.89 -3.97 -1.30
C PHE A 119 2.67 -3.24 -0.20
N LEU A 120 1.95 -2.94 0.89
CA LEU A 120 2.47 -2.17 2.01
C LEU A 120 2.54 -3.04 3.27
N LEU A 121 1.54 -3.88 3.51
CA LEU A 121 1.40 -4.65 4.73
C LEU A 121 2.41 -5.80 4.78
N ASP A 122 2.73 -6.40 3.63
CA ASP A 122 3.75 -7.45 3.52
C ASP A 122 5.17 -6.98 3.91
N LEU A 123 5.44 -5.67 3.89
CA LEU A 123 6.74 -5.09 4.21
C LEU A 123 7.05 -5.10 5.72
N PHE A 124 6.03 -5.23 6.56
CA PHE A 124 6.17 -5.08 8.01
C PHE A 124 5.97 -6.42 8.75
N PRO A 125 6.68 -6.64 9.86
CA PRO A 125 6.41 -7.77 10.72
C PRO A 125 5.04 -7.61 11.40
N GLU A 126 4.46 -8.75 11.78
CA GLU A 126 3.11 -8.82 12.36
C GLU A 126 2.94 -7.91 13.60
N GLU A 127 3.95 -7.85 14.46
CA GLU A 127 3.96 -6.98 15.65
C GLU A 127 3.82 -5.50 15.29
N THR A 128 4.54 -5.03 14.26
CA THR A 128 4.45 -3.64 13.79
C THR A 128 3.10 -3.35 13.15
N LEU A 129 2.55 -4.30 12.39
CA LEU A 129 1.21 -4.19 11.82
C LEU A 129 0.15 -4.04 12.92
N GLN A 130 0.19 -4.93 13.90
CA GLN A 130 -0.81 -5.01 14.97
C GLN A 130 -0.73 -3.82 15.93
N SER A 131 0.47 -3.46 16.38
CA SER A 131 0.68 -2.44 17.42
C SER A 131 0.55 -1.02 16.90
N SER A 132 0.87 -0.78 15.62
CA SER A 132 1.10 0.58 15.13
C SER A 132 0.46 0.88 13.77
N LEU A 133 0.77 0.08 12.73
CA LEU A 133 0.39 0.41 11.36
C LEU A 133 -1.13 0.35 11.14
N ILE A 134 -1.76 -0.77 11.52
CA ILE A 134 -3.20 -0.99 11.34
C ILE A 134 -4.02 -0.04 12.21
N PRO A 135 -3.70 0.18 13.50
CA PRO A 135 -4.37 1.20 14.30
C PRO A 135 -4.34 2.58 13.65
N GLN A 136 -3.20 3.01 13.10
CA GLN A 136 -3.08 4.34 12.48
C GLN A 136 -3.91 4.47 11.21
N LEU A 137 -3.84 3.46 10.32
CA LEU A 137 -4.64 3.43 9.09
C LEU A 137 -6.14 3.34 9.39
N ARG A 138 -6.52 2.53 10.37
CA ARG A 138 -7.90 2.44 10.84
C ARG A 138 -8.40 3.78 11.38
N ASN A 139 -7.61 4.49 12.17
CA ASN A 139 -8.00 5.80 12.72
C ASN A 139 -8.14 6.88 11.63
N SER A 140 -7.43 6.72 10.51
CA SER A 140 -7.57 7.58 9.32
C SER A 140 -8.82 7.26 8.48
N LEU A 141 -9.54 6.16 8.75
CA LEU A 141 -10.83 5.91 8.12
C LEU A 141 -11.93 6.66 8.85
N LYS A 142 -12.83 7.28 8.08
CA LYS A 142 -14.11 7.75 8.61
C LYS A 142 -14.99 6.57 9.04
N PRO A 143 -16.03 6.82 9.85
CA PRO A 143 -17.10 5.84 10.06
C PRO A 143 -17.66 5.35 8.71
N ASN A 144 -17.86 4.04 8.56
CA ASN A 144 -18.22 3.38 7.30
C ASN A 144 -17.18 3.51 6.17
N GLY A 145 -15.95 3.88 6.49
CA GLY A 145 -14.84 3.98 5.55
C GLY A 145 -14.43 2.61 4.99
N ILE A 146 -13.88 2.64 3.78
CA ILE A 146 -13.44 1.45 3.05
C ILE A 146 -11.93 1.40 3.00
N TRP A 147 -11.35 0.25 3.33
CA TRP A 147 -9.95 -0.04 3.14
C TRP A 147 -9.77 -1.01 1.97
N LEU A 148 -9.15 -0.54 0.90
CA LEU A 148 -8.74 -1.33 -0.26
C LEU A 148 -7.30 -1.81 -0.09
N VAL A 149 -7.11 -3.12 -0.11
CA VAL A 149 -5.79 -3.76 0.07
C VAL A 149 -5.48 -4.59 -1.16
N ALA A 150 -4.24 -4.54 -1.64
CA ALA A 150 -3.72 -5.50 -2.59
C ALA A 150 -2.34 -5.92 -2.10
N ASP A 151 -2.22 -7.13 -1.57
CA ASP A 151 -0.99 -7.52 -0.88
C ASP A 151 -0.69 -9.01 -0.98
N PHE A 152 0.56 -9.39 -0.73
CA PHE A 152 0.99 -10.78 -0.74
C PHE A 152 0.37 -11.55 0.42
N ILE A 153 0.02 -12.81 0.16
CA ILE A 153 -0.50 -13.75 1.17
C ILE A 153 0.29 -15.05 1.15
N GLY A 154 0.24 -15.77 2.28
CA GLY A 154 0.75 -17.13 2.35
C GLY A 154 0.06 -18.04 1.33
N THR A 155 0.80 -19.04 0.85
CA THR A 155 0.34 -20.02 -0.14
C THR A 155 0.82 -21.40 0.26
N ASP A 156 0.04 -22.44 -0.05
CA ASP A 156 0.43 -23.84 0.19
C ASP A 156 1.23 -24.47 -0.96
N VAL A 157 1.35 -23.76 -2.08
CA VAL A 157 2.06 -24.26 -3.27
C VAL A 157 3.57 -24.11 -3.08
N TRP A 158 4.30 -25.23 -3.11
CA TRP A 158 5.73 -25.28 -2.76
C TRP A 158 6.62 -24.30 -3.57
N TRP A 159 6.46 -24.23 -4.89
CA TRP A 159 7.28 -23.34 -5.73
C TRP A 159 6.96 -21.86 -5.46
N GLN A 160 5.71 -21.55 -5.08
CA GLN A 160 5.32 -20.20 -4.68
C GLN A 160 5.92 -19.85 -3.32
N LYS A 161 5.93 -20.79 -2.36
CA LYS A 161 6.66 -20.63 -1.08
C LYS A 161 8.13 -20.32 -1.31
N THR A 162 8.80 -21.05 -2.21
CA THR A 162 10.21 -20.80 -2.56
C THR A 162 10.41 -19.43 -3.19
N LEU A 163 9.54 -19.03 -4.12
CA LEU A 163 9.60 -17.70 -4.75
C LEU A 163 9.41 -16.57 -3.74
N LEU A 164 8.39 -16.67 -2.87
CA LEU A 164 8.13 -15.69 -1.83
C LEU A 164 9.28 -15.61 -0.83
N TRP A 165 9.83 -16.75 -0.42
CA TRP A 165 10.99 -16.79 0.46
C TRP A 165 12.20 -16.11 -0.18
N ALA A 166 12.49 -16.40 -1.45
CA ALA A 166 13.59 -15.77 -2.18
C ALA A 166 13.39 -14.25 -2.29
N MET A 167 12.16 -13.81 -2.55
CA MET A 167 11.78 -12.40 -2.64
C MET A 167 11.97 -11.68 -1.30
N ILE A 168 11.43 -12.22 -0.21
CA ILE A 168 11.61 -11.67 1.15
C ILE A 168 13.11 -11.63 1.49
N ARG A 169 13.85 -12.72 1.26
CA ARG A 169 15.29 -12.78 1.56
C ARG A 169 16.07 -11.73 0.78
N PHE A 170 15.76 -11.57 -0.50
CA PHE A 170 16.36 -10.56 -1.35
C PHE A 170 16.09 -9.15 -0.80
N PHE A 171 14.82 -8.82 -0.52
CA PHE A 171 14.48 -7.49 -0.02
C PHE A 171 15.04 -7.21 1.37
N ARG A 172 15.20 -8.22 2.23
CA ARG A 172 15.93 -8.04 3.49
C ARG A 172 17.38 -7.63 3.26
N LEU A 173 18.03 -8.21 2.25
CA LEU A 173 19.44 -7.92 1.94
C LEU A 173 19.62 -6.56 1.25
N THR A 174 18.71 -6.18 0.36
CA THR A 174 18.87 -4.98 -0.48
C THR A 174 18.12 -3.76 0.04
N ALA A 175 16.97 -3.98 0.68
CA ALA A 175 16.06 -2.95 1.16
C ALA A 175 15.95 -2.92 2.69
N GLY A 176 16.59 -3.83 3.41
CA GLY A 176 16.58 -3.81 4.87
C GLY A 176 15.19 -3.94 5.49
N ILE A 177 14.22 -4.54 4.78
CA ILE A 177 12.90 -4.79 5.34
C ILE A 177 13.03 -5.65 6.60
N GLU A 178 12.22 -5.35 7.62
CA GLU A 178 12.29 -6.01 8.92
C GLU A 178 11.63 -7.39 8.90
N THR A 179 10.67 -7.59 7.99
CA THR A 179 9.89 -8.82 7.91
C THR A 179 10.73 -10.03 7.52
N THR A 180 10.45 -11.18 8.14
CA THR A 180 11.07 -12.49 7.85
C THR A 180 10.09 -13.46 7.18
N GLN A 181 8.80 -13.17 7.25
CA GLN A 181 7.69 -13.97 6.75
C GLN A 181 6.49 -13.07 6.49
N LEU A 182 5.61 -13.46 5.57
CA LEU A 182 4.37 -12.71 5.34
C LEU A 182 3.51 -12.75 6.60
N ALA A 183 3.12 -11.58 7.10
CA ALA A 183 2.19 -11.46 8.19
C ALA A 183 0.78 -11.85 7.74
N ASP A 184 -0.03 -12.41 8.65
CA ASP A 184 -1.46 -12.63 8.42
C ASP A 184 -2.24 -11.32 8.59
N TRP A 185 -2.02 -10.39 7.67
CA TRP A 185 -2.68 -9.09 7.70
C TRP A 185 -4.21 -9.20 7.61
N GLN A 186 -4.74 -10.28 7.02
CA GLN A 186 -6.19 -10.51 6.94
C GLN A 186 -6.77 -10.73 8.34
N ARG A 187 -6.13 -11.57 9.16
CA ARG A 187 -6.52 -11.75 10.56
C ARG A 187 -6.41 -10.45 11.33
N LEU A 188 -5.32 -9.70 11.16
CA LEU A 188 -5.12 -8.45 11.90
C LEU A 188 -6.16 -7.37 11.54
N LEU A 189 -6.57 -7.27 10.28
CA LEU A 189 -7.66 -6.34 9.88
C LEU A 189 -8.99 -6.73 10.53
N ALA A 190 -9.29 -8.04 10.59
CA ALA A 190 -10.49 -8.53 11.26
C ALA A 190 -10.47 -8.25 12.77
N GLU A 191 -9.34 -8.49 13.44
CA GLU A 191 -9.13 -8.16 14.86
C GLU A 191 -9.23 -6.66 15.14
N ALA A 192 -8.84 -5.82 14.18
CA ALA A 192 -9.00 -4.37 14.24
C ALA A 192 -10.46 -3.90 14.00
N GLY A 193 -11.42 -4.82 13.87
CA GLY A 193 -12.84 -4.52 13.74
C GLY A 193 -13.28 -4.18 12.32
N LEU A 194 -12.44 -4.41 11.32
CA LEU A 194 -12.86 -4.34 9.92
C LEU A 194 -13.54 -5.63 9.49
N SER A 195 -14.46 -5.52 8.53
CA SER A 195 -15.17 -6.67 7.95
C SER A 195 -14.89 -6.80 6.47
N LEU A 196 -14.43 -7.98 6.06
CA LEU A 196 -14.19 -8.32 4.67
C LEU A 196 -15.52 -8.29 3.89
N GLN A 197 -15.55 -7.56 2.78
CA GLN A 197 -16.70 -7.45 1.89
C GLN A 197 -16.46 -8.19 0.57
N LYS A 198 -15.26 -8.04 0.00
CA LYS A 198 -14.89 -8.67 -1.28
C LYS A 198 -13.45 -9.12 -1.25
N ARG A 199 -13.16 -10.21 -1.95
CA ARG A 199 -11.82 -10.79 -2.12
C ARG A 199 -11.65 -11.28 -3.55
N GLN A 200 -10.50 -10.98 -4.14
CA GLN A 200 -10.09 -11.47 -5.44
C GLN A 200 -8.65 -12.00 -5.36
N PRO A 201 -8.43 -13.32 -5.45
CA PRO A 201 -7.10 -13.87 -5.62
C PRO A 201 -6.50 -13.42 -6.95
N CYS A 202 -5.23 -13.01 -6.89
CA CYS A 202 -4.44 -12.53 -8.01
C CYS A 202 -3.10 -13.27 -8.07
N VAL A 203 -2.40 -13.16 -9.20
CA VAL A 203 -1.04 -13.70 -9.38
C VAL A 203 -0.94 -15.20 -8.99
N GLY A 204 -1.92 -16.01 -9.44
CA GLY A 204 -1.94 -17.44 -9.13
C GLY A 204 -2.15 -17.77 -7.65
N GLY A 205 -2.75 -16.85 -6.88
CA GLY A 205 -3.07 -17.02 -5.46
C GLY A 205 -2.05 -16.41 -4.50
N MET A 206 -0.92 -15.89 -4.99
CA MET A 206 0.11 -15.29 -4.13
C MET A 206 -0.25 -13.88 -3.65
N VAL A 207 -1.19 -13.21 -4.31
CA VAL A 207 -1.66 -11.87 -3.96
C VAL A 207 -3.16 -11.93 -3.72
N SER A 208 -3.62 -11.30 -2.65
CA SER A 208 -5.05 -11.06 -2.44
C SER A 208 -5.34 -9.58 -2.61
N THR A 209 -6.35 -9.28 -3.42
CA THR A 209 -6.95 -7.93 -3.46
C THR A 209 -8.27 -7.99 -2.72
N GLU A 210 -8.51 -7.06 -1.80
CA GLU A 210 -9.63 -7.11 -0.87
C GLU A 210 -10.25 -5.75 -0.58
N VAL A 211 -11.52 -5.79 -0.21
CA VAL A 211 -12.31 -4.64 0.23
C VAL A 211 -12.76 -4.91 1.66
N TRP A 212 -12.35 -4.04 2.57
CA TRP A 212 -12.66 -4.12 4.00
C TRP A 212 -13.44 -2.89 4.44
N HIS A 213 -14.47 -3.08 5.25
CA HIS A 213 -15.28 -1.98 5.78
C HIS A 213 -15.06 -1.80 7.27
N LEU A 214 -14.81 -0.56 7.69
CA LEU A 214 -14.87 -0.18 9.09
C LEU A 214 -16.35 -0.03 9.49
N LYS A 215 -16.80 -0.86 10.43
CA LYS A 215 -18.15 -0.79 11.00
C LYS A 215 -18.32 0.42 11.91
#